data_AF-A0A931VX06-F1
#
_entry.id   AF-A0A931VX06-F1
#
_cell.length_a   1.000
_cell.length_b   1.000
_cell.length_c   1.000
_cell.angle_alpha   90.00
_cell.angle_beta   90.00
_cell.angle_gamma   90.00
#
_symmetry.space_group_name_H-M   'P 1'
#
loop_
_entity.id
_entity.type
_entity.pdbx_description
1 polymer ?
#
loop_
_entity_poly.entity_id
_entity_poly.type
_entity_poly.pdbx_seq_one_letter_code
_entity_poly.pdbx_strand_id
1 'polypeptide(L)' 'MKKFILILFPFLFTMSVLLSASLEIYKYNTSTKKYHKVECRWAKKCTTNCIELTLSEIRDRGGVPCKVCKPPK' A
#
# COMPACT_ATOMS: atom_id res chain seq x y z
N MET A 1 11.33 5.06 -47.31
CA MET A 1 11.67 5.39 -45.90
C MET A 1 10.56 6.12 -45.11
N LYS A 2 9.42 6.51 -45.71
CA LYS A 2 8.31 7.19 -45.01
C LYS A 2 7.27 6.27 -44.34
N LYS A 3 7.22 4.98 -44.71
CA LYS A 3 6.26 4.00 -44.18
C LYS A 3 6.64 3.46 -42.80
N PHE A 4 7.94 3.48 -42.46
CA PHE A 4 8.43 3.05 -41.14
C PHE A 4 8.11 4.05 -40.03
N ILE A 5 7.98 5.35 -40.36
CA ILE A 5 7.64 6.41 -39.40
C ILE A 5 6.20 6.27 -38.89
N LEU A 6 5.28 5.76 -39.72
CA LEU A 6 3.87 5.55 -39.35
C LEU A 6 3.64 4.32 -38.46
N ILE A 7 4.62 3.42 -38.34
CA ILE A 7 4.53 2.20 -37.52
C ILE A 7 5.32 2.35 -36.20
N LEU A 8 6.35 3.21 -36.18
CA LEU A 8 7.12 3.51 -34.98
C LEU A 8 6.41 4.44 -33.98
N PHE A 9 5.54 5.33 -34.46
CA PHE A 9 4.82 6.29 -33.62
C PHE A 9 3.75 5.68 -32.69
N PRO A 10 2.96 4.66 -33.09
CA PRO A 10 2.03 4.00 -32.17
C PRO A 10 2.71 2.98 -31.24
N PHE A 11 3.94 2.52 -31.51
CA PHE A 11 4.62 1.53 -30.68
C PHE A 11 5.20 2.11 -29.38
N LEU A 12 5.57 3.40 -29.36
CA LEU A 12 6.01 4.08 -28.15
C LEU A 12 4.86 4.53 -27.23
N PHE A 13 3.63 4.63 -27.73
CA PHE A 13 2.50 5.14 -26.96
C PHE A 13 1.76 4.06 -26.15
N THR A 14 1.97 2.77 -26.43
CA THR A 14 1.29 1.67 -25.74
C THR A 14 1.97 1.22 -24.45
N MET A 15 3.24 1.59 -24.21
CA MET A 15 4.01 1.17 -23.02
C MET A 15 3.87 2.08 -21.80
N SER A 16 3.13 3.19 -21.91
CA SER A 16 3.02 4.21 -20.84
C SER A 16 1.98 3.89 -19.77
N VAL A 17 1.13 2.88 -19.97
CA VAL A 17 0.15 2.45 -18.98
C VAL A 17 0.64 1.15 -18.39
N LEU A 18 1.16 1.12 -17.15
CA LEU A 18 1.08 -0.01 -16.20
C LEU A 18 2.09 0.16 -15.04
N LEU A 19 1.95 1.23 -14.25
CA LEU A 19 2.44 1.18 -12.86
C LEU A 19 1.61 2.09 -11.95
N SER A 20 0.45 1.60 -11.51
CA SER A 20 -0.25 2.18 -10.37
C SER A 20 0.11 1.38 -9.12
N ALA A 21 1.07 1.87 -8.34
CA ALA A 21 1.33 1.34 -7.00
C ALA A 21 0.26 1.89 -6.05
N SER A 22 -0.72 1.06 -5.68
CA SER A 22 -1.70 1.42 -4.65
C SER A 22 -1.02 1.34 -3.28
N LEU A 23 -0.74 2.48 -2.67
CA LEU A 23 -0.28 2.55 -1.29
C LEU A 23 -1.43 2.20 -0.35
N GLU A 24 -1.43 0.96 0.15
CA GLU A 24 -2.36 0.55 1.20
C GLU A 24 -1.92 1.10 2.55
N ILE A 25 -2.85 1.76 3.24
CA ILE A 25 -2.65 2.35 4.56
C ILE A 25 -3.23 1.44 5.64
N TYR A 26 -2.51 1.34 6.75
CA TYR A 26 -2.86 0.53 7.90
C TYR A 26 -2.81 1.38 9.18
N LYS A 27 -3.69 1.05 10.14
CA LYS A 27 -3.69 1.67 11.46
C LYS A 27 -2.68 0.96 12.34
N TYR A 28 -1.63 1.64 12.77
CA TYR A 28 -0.53 1.13 13.59
C TYR A 28 -0.54 1.77 14.98
N ASN A 29 -0.50 0.95 16.03
CA ASN A 29 -0.36 1.42 17.40
C ASN A 29 1.12 1.44 17.82
N THR A 30 1.67 2.63 18.11
CA THR A 30 3.10 2.82 18.39
C THR A 30 3.56 2.18 19.71
N SER A 31 2.65 2.03 20.68
CA SER A 31 2.97 1.43 21.98
C SER A 31 2.99 -0.09 21.93
N THR A 32 1.97 -0.71 21.31
CA THR A 32 1.84 -2.18 21.24
C THR A 32 2.47 -2.80 19.99
N LYS A 33 2.91 -1.96 19.04
CA LYS A 33 3.36 -2.33 17.69
C LYS A 33 2.34 -3.08 16.85
N LYS A 34 1.08 -3.18 17.30
CA LYS A 34 0.03 -3.88 16.56
C LYS A 34 -0.47 -3.02 15.41
N TYR A 35 -0.71 -3.65 14.26
CA TYR A 35 -1.36 -2.98 13.13
C TYR A 35 -2.59 -3.70 12.62
N HIS A 36 -3.44 -2.92 11.97
CA HIS A 36 -4.78 -3.30 11.58
C HIS A 36 -5.10 -2.74 10.19
N LYS A 37 -5.89 -3.46 9.41
CA LYS A 37 -6.66 -2.86 8.30
C LYS A 37 -7.59 -1.77 8.84
N VAL A 38 -7.82 -0.70 8.07
CA VAL A 38 -8.60 0.47 8.50
C VAL A 38 -10.03 0.10 8.90
N GLU A 39 -10.64 -0.88 8.23
CA GLU A 39 -11.98 -1.36 8.48
C GLU A 39 -12.11 -2.25 9.73
N CYS A 40 -10.99 -2.65 10.34
CA CYS A 40 -11.00 -3.53 11.51
C CYS A 40 -11.71 -2.88 12.70
N ARG A 41 -12.53 -3.65 13.42
CA ARG A 41 -13.20 -3.19 14.65
C ARG A 41 -12.25 -2.61 15.69
N TRP A 42 -11.02 -3.11 15.75
CA TRP A 42 -9.98 -2.64 16.68
C TRP A 42 -9.29 -1.37 16.16
N ALA A 43 -9.16 -1.21 14.84
CA ALA A 43 -8.69 0.04 14.25
C ALA A 43 -9.65 1.19 14.54
N LYS A 44 -10.96 0.95 14.41
CA LYS A 44 -12.01 1.93 14.72
C LYS A 44 -12.03 2.37 16.20
N LYS A 45 -11.55 1.52 17.10
CA LYS A 45 -11.42 1.81 18.54
C LYS A 45 -10.03 2.35 18.93
N CYS A 46 -9.14 2.53 17.97
CA CYS A 46 -7.76 2.92 18.19
C CYS A 46 -7.67 4.46 18.33
N THR A 47 -7.84 4.97 19.54
CA THR A 47 -7.87 6.42 19.84
C THR A 47 -6.56 6.95 20.41
N THR A 48 -5.71 6.10 21.00
CA THR A 48 -4.47 6.50 21.66
C THR A 48 -3.28 5.78 21.03
N ASN A 49 -2.21 6.52 20.71
CA ASN A 49 -0.98 6.00 20.11
C ASN A 49 -1.18 5.37 18.72
N CYS A 50 -2.23 5.73 17.99
CA CYS A 50 -2.58 5.10 16.72
C CYS A 50 -2.35 6.03 15.52
N ILE A 51 -1.37 5.69 14.70
CA ILE A 51 -0.99 6.41 13.48
C ILE A 51 -1.30 5.58 12.24
N GLU A 52 -1.29 6.21 11.08
CA GLU A 52 -1.47 5.56 9.80
C GLU A 52 -0.11 5.40 9.12
N LEU A 53 0.16 4.18 8.64
CA LEU A 53 1.43 3.83 8.01
C LEU A 53 1.19 2.85 6.86
N THR A 54 2.11 2.85 5.93
CA THR A 54 2.23 1.80 4.91
C THR A 54 2.73 0.50 5.53
N LEU A 55 2.51 -0.62 4.84
CA LEU A 55 3.04 -1.91 5.28
C LEU A 55 4.57 -1.92 5.37
N SER A 56 5.26 -1.22 4.46
CA SER A 56 6.72 -1.11 4.48
C SER A 56 7.21 -0.45 5.77
N GLU A 57 6.65 0.72 6.13
CA GLU A 57 7.02 1.42 7.36
C GLU A 57 6.70 0.62 8.62
N ILE A 58 5.62 -0.16 8.61
CA ILE A 58 5.25 -1.05 9.72
C ILE A 58 6.27 -2.18 9.88
N ARG A 59 6.71 -2.78 8.76
CA ARG A 59 7.71 -3.84 8.76
C ARG A 59 9.04 -3.34 9.33
N ASP A 60 9.46 -2.14 8.91
CA ASP A 60 10.70 -1.51 9.38
C ASP A 60 10.65 -1.21 10.89
N ARG A 61 9.44 -1.04 11.45
CA ARG A 61 9.20 -0.83 12.89
C ARG A 61 8.99 -2.12 13.70
N GLY A 62 9.01 -3.29 13.05
CA GLY A 62 8.77 -4.59 13.67
C GLY A 62 7.30 -4.78 14.09
N GLY A 63 6.37 -4.33 13.25
CA GLY A 63 4.94 -4.41 13.53
C GLY A 63 4.41 -5.83 13.67
N VAL A 64 3.38 -6.00 14.51
CA VAL A 64 2.72 -7.28 14.77
C VAL A 64 1.31 -7.28 14.17
N PRO A 65 0.98 -8.19 13.25
CA PRO A 65 -0.32 -8.20 12.61
C PRO A 65 -1.42 -8.52 13.60
N CYS A 66 -2.54 -7.78 13.49
CA CYS A 66 -3.74 -8.12 14.24
C CYS A 66 -4.26 -9.51 13.83
N LYS A 67 -4.42 -10.41 14.80
CA LYS A 67 -4.95 -11.77 14.56
C LYS A 67 -6.42 -11.80 14.09
N VAL A 68 -7.16 -10.70 14.29
CA VAL A 68 -8.58 -10.59 13.91
C VAL A 68 -8.75 -10.21 12.45
N CYS A 69 -8.17 -9.09 12.01
CA CYS A 69 -8.28 -8.66 10.61
C CYS A 69 -7.19 -9.23 9.68
N LYS A 70 -6.19 -9.93 10.24
CA LYS A 70 -5.13 -10.64 9.51
C LYS A 70 -4.55 -9.81 8.34
N PRO A 71 -4.01 -8.60 8.62
CA PRO A 71 -3.36 -7.82 7.58
C PRO A 71 -2.11 -8.57 7.06
N PRO A 72 -1.67 -8.29 5.82
CA PRO A 72 -0.43 -8.85 5.27
C PRO A 72 0.78 -8.50 6.14
N LYS A 73 1.85 -9.30 6.05
CA LYS A 73 3.10 -9.18 6.84
C LYS A 73 4.21 -8.55 6.01
#